data_AF-A0A353E5X6-F1
#
_entry.id   AF-A0A353E5X6-F1
#
_cell.length_a   1.000
_cell.length_b   1.000
_cell.length_c   1.000
_cell.angle_alpha   90.00
_cell.angle_beta   90.00
_cell.angle_gamma   90.00
#
_symmetry.space_group_name_H-M   'P 1'
#
loop_
_entity.id
_entity.type
_entity.pdbx_description
1 polymer ?
#
loop_
_entity_poly.entity_id
_entity_poly.type
_entity_poly.pdbx_seq_one_letter_code
_entity_poly.pdbx_strand_id
1 'polypeptide(L)'
;MDIKIQISDELYKTLVVSGKRMRGSIALVSPNEGNFNAFASHDDRRKVKQFIKLPHGRASIDEEHVRLHLCVSRQECDVKPAYVIYEEGEQAGDFVFKQIGK
;
A
#
# COMPACT_ATOMS: atom_id res chain seq x y z
N MET A 1 10.49 31.27 16.08
CA MET A 1 11.47 31.16 14.99
C MET A 1 10.65 30.96 13.74
N ASP A 2 10.77 31.88 12.79
CA ASP A 2 9.92 31.92 11.61
C ASP A 2 10.76 31.68 10.37
N ILE A 3 10.27 30.80 9.50
CA ILE A 3 10.94 30.43 8.25
C ILE A 3 9.92 30.65 7.13
N LYS A 4 10.31 31.36 6.07
CA LYS A 4 9.51 31.50 4.86
C LYS A 4 9.67 30.26 4.00
N ILE A 5 8.56 29.64 3.63
CA ILE A 5 8.55 28.44 2.81
C ILE A 5 7.96 28.77 1.43
N GLN A 6 8.70 28.42 0.38
CA GLN A 6 8.22 28.43 -0.99
C GLN A 6 7.71 27.03 -1.35
N ILE A 7 6.56 26.97 -2.03
CA ILE A 7 5.93 25.75 -2.56
C ILE A 7 5.59 25.96 -4.04
N SER A 8 5.49 24.88 -4.81
CA SER A 8 5.01 24.96 -6.19
C SER A 8 3.51 25.28 -6.24
N ASP A 9 3.08 25.95 -7.30
CA ASP A 9 1.66 26.27 -7.52
C ASP A 9 0.78 25.02 -7.59
N GLU A 10 1.30 23.93 -8.17
CA GLU A 10 0.62 22.64 -8.21
C GLU A 10 0.35 22.10 -6.81
N LEU A 11 1.37 22.13 -5.94
CA LEU A 11 1.24 21.69 -4.56
C LEU A 11 0.27 22.58 -3.78
N TYR A 12 0.33 23.89 -3.98
CA TYR A 12 -0.61 24.84 -3.39
C TYR A 12 -2.05 24.51 -3.79
N LYS A 13 -2.31 24.28 -5.09
CA LYS A 13 -3.62 23.86 -5.59
C LYS A 13 -4.08 22.56 -4.91
N THR A 14 -3.21 21.55 -4.79
CA THR A 14 -3.54 20.30 -4.10
C THR A 14 -3.88 20.51 -2.63
N LEU A 15 -3.15 21.38 -1.93
CA LEU A 15 -3.42 21.72 -0.52
C LEU A 15 -4.79 22.38 -0.35
N VAL A 16 -5.10 23.36 -1.20
CA VAL A 16 -6.38 24.08 -1.16
C VAL A 16 -7.55 23.16 -1.50
N VAL A 17 -7.41 22.29 -2.50
CA VAL A 17 -8.49 21.40 -2.94
C VAL A 17 -8.71 20.23 -1.97
N SER A 18 -7.63 19.57 -1.53
CA SER A 18 -7.75 18.37 -0.71
C SER A 18 -7.98 18.67 0.78
N GLY A 19 -7.51 19.82 1.27
CA GLY A 19 -7.44 20.14 2.70
C GLY A 19 -6.57 19.17 3.51
N LYS A 20 -5.83 18.27 2.86
CA LYS A 20 -5.03 17.23 3.51
C LYS A 20 -3.63 17.74 3.80
N ARG A 21 -3.02 17.18 4.86
CA ARG A 21 -1.62 17.41 5.18
C ARG A 21 -0.71 16.76 4.12
N MET A 22 0.18 17.57 3.54
CA MET A 22 1.24 17.07 2.66
C MET A 22 2.51 16.79 3.46
N ARG A 23 3.21 15.70 3.11
CA ARG A 23 4.52 15.34 3.68
C ARG A 23 5.60 15.56 2.64
N GLY A 24 6.77 15.98 3.08
CA GLY A 24 7.86 16.33 2.19
C GLY A 24 9.12 16.71 2.94
N SER A 25 10.10 17.19 2.20
CA SER A 25 11.35 17.74 2.72
C SER A 25 11.40 19.25 2.49
N ILE A 26 12.12 19.96 3.36
CA ILE A 26 12.46 21.37 3.18
C ILE A 26 13.94 21.45 2.83
N ALA A 27 14.25 22.00 1.66
CA ALA A 27 15.60 22.38 1.29
C ALA A 27 15.82 23.85 1.67
N LEU A 28 16.68 24.12 2.64
CA LEU A 28 16.98 25.49 3.06
C LEU A 28 17.84 26.19 1.99
N VAL A 29 17.42 27.40 1.60
CA VAL A 29 18.20 28.30 0.74
C VAL A 29 18.96 29.30 1.61
N SER A 30 18.39 29.64 2.77
CA SER A 30 19.03 30.43 3.82
C SER A 30 18.54 29.94 5.20
N PRO A 31 19.10 30.45 6.31
CA PRO A 31 18.64 30.06 7.66
C PRO A 31 17.15 30.30 7.92
N ASN A 32 16.54 31.26 7.21
CA ASN A 32 15.16 31.68 7.42
C ASN A 32 14.27 31.46 6.16
N GLU A 33 14.79 30.83 5.11
CA GLU A 33 14.05 30.59 3.86
C GLU A 33 14.34 29.21 3.29
N GLY A 34 13.31 28.52 2.81
CA GLY A 34 13.47 27.19 2.21
C GLY A 34 12.38 26.83 1.21
N ASN A 35 12.71 25.87 0.34
CA ASN A 35 11.82 25.28 -0.63
C ASN A 35 11.25 23.97 -0.10
N PHE A 36 9.92 23.82 -0.09
CA PHE A 36 9.29 22.57 0.28
C PHE A 36 9.02 21.71 -0.95
N ASN A 37 9.53 20.48 -0.92
CA ASN A 37 9.30 19.47 -1.94
C ASN A 37 8.41 18.37 -1.34
N ALA A 38 7.19 18.25 -1.87
CA ALA A 38 6.31 17.17 -1.47
C ALA A 38 6.91 15.83 -1.91
N PHE A 39 6.85 14.84 -1.02
CA PHE A 39 7.10 13.47 -1.47
C PHE A 39 6.01 13.07 -2.45
N ALA A 40 6.38 12.33 -3.49
CA ALA A 40 5.39 11.67 -4.33
C ALA A 40 4.49 10.86 -3.39
N SER A 41 3.21 11.24 -3.28
CA SER A 41 2.28 10.35 -2.62
C SER A 41 2.22 9.11 -3.50
N HIS A 42 2.57 7.95 -2.94
CA HIS A 42 2.13 6.67 -3.47
C HIS A 42 0.60 6.58 -3.30
N ASP A 43 -0.08 7.45 -4.03
CA ASP A 43 -1.52 7.54 -4.20
C ASP A 43 -1.81 7.66 -5.70
N ASP A 44 -1.00 6.95 -6.51
CA ASP A 44 -1.57 6.29 -7.67
C ASP A 44 -2.62 5.35 -7.11
N ARG A 45 -3.86 5.88 -7.08
CA ARG A 45 -5.13 5.21 -6.83
C ARG A 45 -4.88 3.82 -6.28
N ARG A 46 -4.84 3.64 -4.95
CA ARG A 46 -4.76 2.28 -4.38
C ARG A 46 -5.85 1.47 -5.04
N LYS A 47 -5.49 0.70 -6.08
CA LYS A 47 -6.41 -0.11 -6.86
C LYS A 47 -7.15 -0.94 -5.84
N VAL A 48 -8.48 -1.02 -5.96
CA VAL A 48 -9.32 -1.66 -4.95
C VAL A 48 -8.81 -3.09 -4.77
N LYS A 49 -8.07 -3.29 -3.69
CA LYS A 49 -7.37 -4.53 -3.43
C LYS A 49 -8.29 -5.38 -2.58
N GLN A 50 -8.94 -6.36 -3.22
CA GLN A 50 -9.73 -7.34 -2.49
C GLN A 50 -8.77 -8.38 -1.91
N PHE A 51 -9.03 -8.81 -0.69
CA PHE A 51 -8.21 -9.84 -0.06
C PHE A 51 -9.03 -10.73 0.87
N ILE A 52 -8.54 -11.95 1.06
CA ILE A 52 -8.94 -12.82 2.17
C ILE A 52 -7.74 -13.11 3.04
N LYS A 53 -8.00 -13.23 4.33
CA LYS A 53 -7.01 -13.73 5.29
C LYS A 53 -7.09 -15.24 5.31
N LEU A 54 -5.93 -15.88 5.24
CA LEU A 54 -5.77 -17.32 5.37
C LEU A 54 -5.04 -17.62 6.69
N PRO A 55 -5.11 -18.85 7.23
CA PRO A 55 -4.45 -19.19 8.48
C PRO A 55 -2.95 -18.84 8.49
N HIS A 56 -2.21 -19.19 7.43
CA HIS A 56 -0.78 -18.93 7.32
C HIS A 56 -0.47 -17.77 6.36
N GLY A 57 -1.45 -16.95 5.99
CA GLY A 57 -1.20 -15.96 4.94
C GLY A 57 -2.37 -15.11 4.50
N ARG A 58 -2.32 -14.71 3.23
CA ARG A 58 -3.42 -14.00 2.56
C ARG A 58 -3.38 -14.22 1.05
N ALA A 59 -4.57 -14.23 0.46
CA ALA A 59 -4.74 -14.08 -0.97
C ALA A 59 -5.26 -12.68 -1.27
N SER A 60 -4.76 -12.06 -2.34
CA SER A 60 -5.21 -10.74 -2.76
C SER A 60 -5.29 -10.61 -4.26
N ILE A 61 -6.27 -9.84 -4.72
CA ILE A 61 -6.56 -9.56 -6.11
C ILE A 61 -6.45 -8.05 -6.30
N ASP A 62 -5.66 -7.64 -7.28
CA ASP A 62 -5.71 -6.31 -7.86
C ASP A 62 -6.17 -6.41 -9.33
N GLU A 63 -6.24 -5.28 -10.04
CA GLU A 63 -6.75 -5.25 -11.42
C GLU A 63 -5.94 -6.13 -12.40
N GLU A 64 -4.68 -6.43 -12.09
CA GLU A 64 -3.74 -7.07 -13.02
C GLU A 64 -3.25 -8.43 -12.52
N HIS A 65 -3.27 -8.64 -11.20
CA HIS A 65 -2.62 -9.77 -10.56
C HIS A 65 -3.45 -10.39 -9.44
N VAL A 66 -3.35 -11.71 -9.37
CA VAL A 66 -3.67 -12.50 -8.18
C VAL A 66 -2.36 -12.83 -7.46
N ARG A 67 -2.31 -12.59 -6.15
CA ARG A 67 -1.16 -12.91 -5.31
C ARG A 67 -1.58 -13.76 -4.13
N LEU A 68 -0.89 -14.88 -3.94
CA LEU A 68 -0.98 -15.71 -2.75
C LEU A 68 0.34 -15.58 -1.97
N HIS A 69 0.25 -15.20 -0.69
CA HIS A 69 1.39 -15.13 0.21
C HIS A 69 1.16 -16.02 1.42
N LEU A 70 2.01 -17.03 1.58
CA LEU A 70 1.98 -18.01 2.67
C LEU A 70 3.26 -17.89 3.49
N CYS A 71 3.14 -18.01 4.81
CA CYS A 71 4.23 -17.95 5.77
C CYS A 71 3.91 -18.92 6.90
N VAL A 72 4.51 -20.12 6.84
CA VAL A 72 4.41 -21.13 7.89
C VAL A 72 5.54 -20.91 8.88
N SER A 73 5.22 -20.86 10.18
CA SER A 73 6.25 -20.72 11.20
C SER A 73 7.12 -21.97 11.27
N ARG A 74 8.43 -21.80 11.49
CA ARG A 74 9.33 -22.92 11.76
C ARG A 74 8.99 -23.67 13.05
N GLN A 75 8.21 -23.06 13.95
CA GLN A 75 7.79 -23.67 15.22
C GLN A 75 6.53 -24.55 15.07
N GLU A 76 5.83 -24.48 13.95
CA GLU A 76 4.66 -25.31 13.67
C GLU A 76 5.09 -26.67 13.11
N CYS A 77 5.66 -27.50 13.98
CA CYS A 77 6.25 -28.79 13.60
C CYS A 77 5.26 -29.80 13.02
N ASP A 78 3.97 -29.64 13.31
CA ASP A 78 2.90 -30.55 12.86
C ASP A 78 2.34 -30.16 11.49
N VAL A 79 2.75 -29.01 10.96
CA VAL A 79 2.25 -28.45 9.70
C VAL A 79 3.26 -28.72 8.58
N LYS A 80 2.86 -29.51 7.58
CA LYS A 80 3.69 -29.68 6.37
C LYS A 80 3.39 -28.53 5.40
N PRO A 81 4.39 -27.74 4.97
CA PRO A 81 4.16 -26.62 4.06
C PRO A 81 3.45 -27.01 2.75
N ALA A 82 3.66 -28.23 2.26
CA ALA A 82 2.98 -28.74 1.08
C ALA A 82 1.45 -28.81 1.26
N TYR A 83 0.95 -29.19 2.46
CA TYR A 83 -0.49 -29.18 2.73
C TYR A 83 -1.04 -27.76 2.82
N VAL A 84 -0.30 -26.84 3.43
CA VAL A 84 -0.69 -25.42 3.49
C VAL A 84 -0.82 -24.83 2.09
N ILE A 85 0.13 -25.12 1.19
CA ILE A 85 0.06 -24.67 -0.20
C ILE A 85 -1.20 -25.20 -0.89
N TYR A 86 -1.54 -26.48 -0.67
CA TYR A 86 -2.73 -27.09 -1.27
C TYR A 86 -4.03 -26.52 -0.69
N GLU A 87 -4.24 -26.62 0.62
CA GLU A 87 -5.50 -26.26 1.28
C GLU A 87 -5.77 -24.75 1.23
N GLU A 88 -4.77 -23.92 1.55
CA GLU A 88 -4.95 -22.47 1.49
C GLU A 88 -4.91 -21.96 0.04
N GLY A 89 -4.27 -22.71 -0.86
CA GLY A 89 -4.34 -22.47 -2.30
C GLY A 89 -5.75 -22.69 -2.86
N GLU A 90 -6.44 -23.74 -2.42
CA GLU A 90 -7.84 -24.02 -2.80
C GLU A 90 -8.77 -22.91 -2.30
N GLN A 91 -8.65 -22.52 -1.02
CA GLN A 91 -9.42 -21.40 -0.45
C GLN A 91 -9.16 -20.07 -1.19
N ALA A 92 -7.91 -19.82 -1.57
CA ALA A 92 -7.55 -18.67 -2.39
C ALA A 92 -8.18 -18.74 -3.79
N GLY A 93 -8.19 -19.92 -4.41
CA GLY A 93 -8.83 -20.18 -5.70
C GLY A 93 -10.32 -19.90 -5.67
N ASP A 94 -11.02 -20.41 -4.65
CA ASP A 94 -12.46 -20.16 -4.44
C ASP A 94 -12.77 -18.66 -4.28
N PHE A 95 -11.93 -17.95 -3.53
CA PHE A 95 -12.07 -16.51 -3.37
C PHE A 95 -11.89 -15.78 -4.71
N VAL A 96 -10.90 -16.14 -5.51
CA VAL A 96 -10.67 -15.55 -6.84
C VAL A 96 -11.85 -15.83 -7.75
N PHE A 97 -12.34 -17.07 -7.80
CA PHE A 97 -13.46 -17.45 -8.64
C PHE A 97 -14.72 -16.65 -8.29
N LYS A 98 -15.02 -16.48 -7.00
CA LYS A 98 -16.17 -15.68 -6.52
C LYS A 98 -16.07 -14.19 -6.84
N GLN A 99 -14.87 -13.67 -7.10
CA GLN A 99 -14.64 -12.25 -7.39
C GLN A 99 -14.55 -11.95 -8.89
N ILE A 100 -14.12 -12.91 -9.72
CA ILE A 100 -14.11 -12.79 -11.18
C ILE A 100 -15.49 -13.10 -11.78
N GLY A 101 -16.29 -13.95 -11.13
CA GLY A 101 -17.64 -14.32 -11.58
C GLY A 101 -18.75 -13.30 -11.27
N LYS A 102 -18.42 -12.09 -10.80
CA LYS A 102 -19.35 -10.97 -10.57
C LYS A 102 -19.11 -9.87 -11.58
#